data_AF-A0A7C2BCZ0-F1
#
_entry.id   AF-A0A7C2BCZ0-F1
#
_cell.length_a   1.000
_cell.length_b   1.000
_cell.length_c   1.000
_cell.angle_alpha   90.00
_cell.angle_beta   90.00
_cell.angle_gamma   90.00
#
_symmetry.space_group_name_H-M   'P 1'
#
loop_
_entity.id
_entity.type
_entity.pdbx_description
1 polymer ?
#
loop_
_entity_poly.entity_id
_entity_poly.type
_entity_poly.pdbx_seq_one_letter_code
_entity_poly.pdbx_strand_id
1 'polypeptide(L)'
;MARLIRFFILTLVLAEIGSAGWERRADTPQWQYAGSALVFGIENPKTLYAIFGGTKKLYRYLINLDRWDDSPADFPGDVNFGPGAALASDLNDNIYVLVGGDEAVLALPDFRQQLAAVSGYPVSGQSGRFVSICHR
;
A
#
# COMPACT_ATOMS: atom_id res chain seq x y z
N MET A 1 9.88 -37.36 -12.41
CA MET A 1 10.83 -36.26 -12.11
C MET A 1 10.01 -35.05 -11.64
N ALA A 2 9.66 -35.01 -10.35
CA ALA A 2 8.76 -34.00 -9.81
C ALA A 2 9.57 -32.76 -9.40
N ARG A 3 9.31 -31.63 -10.07
CA ARG A 3 9.86 -30.32 -9.72
C ARG A 3 9.13 -29.80 -8.48
N LEU A 4 9.85 -29.72 -7.37
CA LEU A 4 9.41 -29.06 -6.14
C LEU A 4 9.39 -27.54 -6.39
N ILE A 5 8.21 -27.00 -6.71
CA ILE A 5 7.99 -25.55 -6.73
C ILE A 5 7.99 -25.10 -5.27
N ARG A 6 9.06 -24.42 -4.84
CA ARG A 6 9.09 -23.75 -3.53
C ARG A 6 8.20 -22.51 -3.61
N PHE A 7 7.01 -22.61 -3.03
CA PHE A 7 6.08 -21.51 -2.86
C PHE A 7 6.64 -20.56 -1.79
N PHE A 8 6.91 -19.31 -2.17
CA PHE A 8 7.45 -18.29 -1.26
C PHE A 8 6.26 -17.47 -0.74
N ILE A 9 5.73 -17.85 0.42
CA ILE A 9 4.81 -17.00 1.20
C ILE A 9 5.69 -16.05 2.00
N LEU A 10 5.61 -14.74 1.75
CA LEU A 10 6.36 -13.77 2.54
C LEU A 10 5.65 -13.56 3.89
N THR A 11 6.36 -13.84 4.98
CA THR A 11 5.91 -13.58 6.34
C THR A 11 6.19 -12.12 6.70
N LEU A 12 5.17 -11.39 7.18
CA LEU A 12 5.35 -10.06 7.74
C LEU A 12 6.00 -10.17 9.12
N VAL A 13 6.99 -9.30 9.39
CA VAL A 13 7.73 -9.32 10.66
C VAL A 13 7.70 -7.91 11.28
N LEU A 14 7.17 -7.79 12.50
CA LEU A 14 7.25 -6.55 13.30
C LEU A 14 8.45 -6.62 14.25
N ALA A 15 9.16 -5.50 14.41
CA ALA A 15 10.18 -5.34 15.45
C ALA A 15 9.59 -4.49 16.59
N GLU A 16 9.64 -5.00 17.83
CA GLU A 16 9.40 -4.20 19.02
C GLU A 16 10.70 -3.47 19.44
N ILE A 17 10.65 -2.15 19.61
CA ILE A 17 11.78 -1.39 20.17
C ILE A 17 11.78 -1.62 21.68
N GLY A 18 12.37 -2.73 22.12
CA GLY A 18 12.52 -3.07 23.55
C GLY A 18 12.66 -4.56 23.83
N SER A 19 12.15 -5.41 22.95
CA SER A 19 12.39 -6.85 22.95
C SER A 19 13.10 -7.19 21.63
N ALA A 20 14.31 -7.75 21.67
CA ALA A 20 15.12 -8.01 20.46
C ALA A 20 14.60 -9.21 19.65
N GLY A 21 13.28 -9.42 19.61
CA GLY A 21 12.61 -10.52 18.98
C GLY A 21 11.85 -10.08 17.75
N TRP A 22 12.01 -10.84 16.67
CA TRP A 22 11.12 -10.79 15.54
C TRP A 22 9.94 -11.73 15.81
N GLU A 23 8.71 -11.20 15.78
CA GLU A 23 7.50 -12.01 15.93
C GLU A 23 6.88 -12.29 14.55
N ARG A 24 6.51 -13.54 14.30
CA ARG A 24 5.75 -13.92 13.10
C ARG A 24 4.32 -13.37 13.21
N ARG A 25 3.87 -12.67 12.18
CA ARG A 25 2.49 -12.16 12.05
C ARG A 25 1.70 -12.93 10.99
N ALA A 26 0.41 -12.63 10.88
CA ALA A 26 -0.44 -13.23 9.85
C ALA A 26 0.09 -13.00 8.42
N ASP A 27 -0.02 -14.05 7.60
CA ASP A 27 0.46 -14.03 6.22
C ASP A 27 -0.35 -13.04 5.35
N THR A 28 0.29 -12.46 4.34
CA THR A 28 -0.39 -11.51 3.44
C THR A 28 -1.51 -12.20 2.64
N PRO A 29 -2.62 -11.50 2.36
CA PRO A 29 -3.79 -12.11 1.71
C PRO A 29 -3.55 -12.47 0.24
N GLN A 30 -2.44 -12.00 -0.34
CA GLN A 30 -2.06 -12.24 -1.71
C GLN A 30 -0.54 -12.29 -1.90
N TRP A 31 -0.13 -12.69 -3.11
CA TRP A 31 1.25 -12.71 -3.53
C TRP A 31 1.81 -11.29 -3.69
N GLN A 32 3.08 -11.15 -3.34
CA GLN A 32 3.80 -9.88 -3.39
C GLN A 32 4.59 -9.82 -4.69
N TYR A 33 4.21 -8.89 -5.56
CA TYR A 33 4.92 -8.59 -6.79
C TYR A 33 5.69 -7.27 -6.68
N ALA A 34 6.51 -6.97 -7.69
CA ALA A 34 7.15 -5.66 -7.81
C ALA A 34 6.08 -4.56 -7.79
N GLY A 35 6.27 -3.54 -6.94
CA GLY A 35 5.26 -2.52 -6.66
C GLY A 35 4.45 -2.74 -5.38
N SER A 36 4.79 -3.76 -4.58
CA SER A 36 4.21 -3.88 -3.24
C SER A 36 4.88 -2.91 -2.28
N ALA A 37 4.08 -2.22 -1.46
CA ALA A 37 4.55 -1.26 -0.48
C ALA A 37 3.66 -1.26 0.77
N LEU A 38 4.22 -0.82 1.89
CA LEU A 38 3.53 -0.76 3.18
C LEU A 38 3.84 0.55 3.90
N VAL A 39 2.84 1.11 4.58
CA VAL A 39 2.99 2.33 5.38
C VAL A 39 2.19 2.24 6.68
N PHE A 40 2.65 2.92 7.74
CA PHE A 40 1.87 3.08 8.95
C PHE A 40 0.73 4.08 8.75
N GLY A 41 -0.48 3.68 9.16
CA GLY A 41 -1.59 4.58 9.38
C GLY A 41 -1.53 5.22 10.77
N ILE A 42 -2.26 6.32 10.97
CA ILE A 42 -2.39 6.98 12.28
C ILE A 42 -3.68 6.58 13.03
N GLU A 43 -4.47 5.65 12.49
CA GLU A 43 -5.70 5.20 13.13
C GLU A 43 -5.44 4.64 14.54
N ASN A 44 -6.46 4.76 15.41
CA ASN A 44 -6.51 4.07 16.70
C ASN A 44 -7.65 3.03 16.66
N PRO A 45 -7.34 1.72 16.71
CA PRO A 45 -6.01 1.13 16.92
C PRO A 45 -5.08 1.28 15.72
N LYS A 46 -3.77 1.25 15.97
CA LYS A 46 -2.73 1.39 14.92
C LYS A 46 -2.93 0.34 13.82
N THR A 47 -2.87 0.80 12.58
CA THR A 47 -3.01 -0.05 11.38
C THR A 47 -1.83 0.15 10.45
N LEU A 48 -1.55 -0.87 9.63
CA LEU A 48 -0.68 -0.73 8.46
C LEU A 48 -1.56 -0.71 7.22
N TYR A 49 -1.15 0.03 6.21
CA TYR A 49 -1.76 -0.02 4.88
C TYR A 49 -0.77 -0.64 3.91
N ALA A 50 -1.27 -1.48 3.02
CA ALA A 50 -0.46 -2.14 2.03
C ALA A 50 -1.11 -2.12 0.65
N ILE A 51 -0.28 -1.92 -0.36
CA ILE A 51 -0.59 -2.20 -1.75
C ILE A 51 0.26 -3.38 -2.19
N PHE A 52 -0.25 -4.14 -3.15
CA PHE A 52 0.46 -5.24 -3.75
C PHE A 52 0.54 -5.05 -5.26
N GLY A 53 1.75 -5.20 -5.80
CA GLY A 53 2.00 -5.10 -7.23
C GLY A 53 1.06 -5.99 -8.04
N GLY A 54 0.62 -5.54 -9.22
CA GLY A 54 -0.31 -6.31 -10.04
C GLY A 54 -1.79 -6.21 -9.63
N THR A 55 -2.11 -5.44 -8.58
CA THR A 55 -3.49 -5.22 -8.12
C THR A 55 -3.79 -3.74 -7.97
N LYS A 56 -5.08 -3.41 -7.89
CA LYS A 56 -5.58 -2.08 -7.54
C LYS A 56 -6.16 -2.00 -6.13
N LYS A 57 -5.95 -3.04 -5.33
CA LYS A 57 -6.56 -3.18 -4.00
C LYS A 57 -5.70 -2.50 -2.95
N LEU A 58 -6.35 -1.84 -1.99
CA LEU A 58 -5.73 -1.36 -0.77
C LEU A 58 -6.09 -2.33 0.36
N TYR A 59 -5.08 -2.77 1.12
CA TYR A 59 -5.29 -3.61 2.29
C TYR A 59 -4.93 -2.88 3.54
N ARG A 60 -5.62 -3.22 4.62
CA ARG A 60 -5.35 -2.73 5.96
C ARG A 60 -4.96 -3.90 6.86
N TYR A 61 -3.83 -3.79 7.55
CA TYR A 61 -3.44 -4.70 8.61
C TYR A 61 -3.90 -4.18 9.96
N LEU A 62 -4.76 -4.94 10.63
CA LEU A 62 -5.26 -4.62 11.96
C LEU A 62 -4.33 -5.23 13.00
N ILE A 63 -3.33 -4.46 13.46
CA ILE A 63 -2.23 -4.95 14.31
C ILE A 63 -2.74 -5.65 15.57
N ASN A 64 -3.74 -5.09 16.23
CA ASN A 64 -4.30 -5.64 17.48
C ASN A 64 -5.06 -6.96 17.27
N LEU A 65 -5.47 -7.26 16.03
CA LEU A 65 -6.23 -8.44 15.69
C LEU A 65 -5.41 -9.46 14.90
N ASP A 66 -4.13 -9.16 14.64
CA ASP A 66 -3.22 -9.95 13.81
C ASP A 66 -3.88 -10.45 12.51
N ARG A 67 -4.56 -9.54 11.78
CA ARG A 67 -5.31 -9.89 10.57
C ARG A 67 -5.29 -8.81 9.51
N TRP A 68 -5.41 -9.24 8.26
CA TRP A 68 -5.65 -8.38 7.11
C TRP A 68 -7.14 -8.12 6.90
N ASP A 69 -7.44 -6.93 6.40
CA ASP A 69 -8.76 -6.40 6.08
C ASP A 69 -8.71 -5.79 4.68
N ASP A 70 -9.57 -6.27 3.79
CA ASP A 70 -9.71 -5.80 2.40
C ASP A 70 -10.98 -4.96 2.19
N SER A 71 -11.60 -4.48 3.28
CA SER A 71 -12.71 -3.53 3.23
C SER A 71 -12.36 -2.11 2.72
N PRO A 72 -11.10 -1.62 2.74
CA PRO A 72 -10.80 -0.33 2.10
C PRO A 72 -11.20 -0.32 0.63
N ALA A 73 -11.66 0.82 0.14
CA ALA A 73 -12.03 0.95 -1.26
C ALA A 73 -10.83 0.71 -2.19
N ASP A 74 -11.08 0.00 -3.30
CA ASP A 74 -10.10 -0.15 -4.37
C ASP A 74 -9.74 1.20 -4.99
N PHE A 75 -8.54 1.29 -5.54
CA PHE A 75 -8.12 2.44 -6.33
C PHE A 75 -8.98 2.57 -7.61
N PRO A 76 -9.31 3.80 -8.02
CA PRO A 76 -10.23 4.06 -9.11
C PRO A 76 -9.53 3.86 -10.44
N GLY A 77 -10.29 3.49 -11.47
CA GLY A 77 -9.75 3.17 -12.80
C GLY A 77 -8.97 1.86 -12.83
N ASP A 78 -8.11 1.74 -13.83
CA ASP A 78 -7.28 0.57 -14.10
C ASP A 78 -5.85 0.76 -13.57
N VAL A 79 -5.73 1.36 -12.37
CA VAL A 79 -4.43 1.54 -11.70
C VAL A 79 -3.80 0.19 -11.44
N ASN A 80 -2.55 0.02 -11.84
CA ASN A 80 -1.78 -1.17 -11.55
C ASN A 80 -0.44 -0.78 -10.92
N PHE A 81 -0.20 -1.21 -9.68
CA PHE A 81 1.04 -0.91 -8.99
C PHE A 81 2.22 -1.63 -9.65
N GLY A 82 3.07 -0.85 -10.32
CA GLY A 82 4.23 -1.34 -11.04
C GLY A 82 5.52 -1.27 -10.22
N PRO A 83 6.66 -1.72 -10.78
CA PRO A 83 7.96 -1.57 -10.14
C PRO A 83 8.23 -0.12 -9.73
N GLY A 84 8.65 0.09 -8.48
CA GLY A 84 8.89 1.42 -7.92
C GLY A 84 7.66 2.08 -7.29
N ALA A 85 6.52 1.38 -7.20
CA ALA A 85 5.41 1.87 -6.41
C ALA A 85 5.80 2.04 -4.94
N ALA A 86 5.22 3.02 -4.28
CA ALA A 86 5.51 3.32 -2.88
C ALA A 86 4.28 3.91 -2.19
N LEU A 87 4.21 3.72 -0.87
CA LEU A 87 3.24 4.40 -0.01
C LEU A 87 3.97 5.38 0.90
N ALA A 88 3.36 6.53 1.13
CA ALA A 88 3.78 7.50 2.13
C ALA A 88 2.56 7.96 2.92
N SER A 89 2.76 8.27 4.19
CA SER A 89 1.73 8.80 5.09
C SER A 89 2.24 10.13 5.63
N ASP A 90 1.39 11.15 5.65
CA ASP A 90 1.74 12.42 6.29
C ASP A 90 1.43 12.41 7.80
N LEU A 91 0.97 11.28 8.33
CA LEU A 91 0.53 11.12 9.71
C LEU A 91 -0.61 12.07 10.09
N ASN A 92 -1.32 12.65 9.12
CA ASN A 92 -2.51 13.46 9.30
C ASN A 92 -3.68 12.86 8.49
N ASP A 93 -3.85 11.54 8.62
CA ASP A 93 -4.85 10.71 7.96
C ASP A 93 -4.75 10.58 6.43
N ASN A 94 -3.78 11.22 5.77
CA ASN A 94 -3.61 11.05 4.33
C ASN A 94 -2.54 10.00 4.02
N ILE A 95 -2.86 9.17 3.03
CA ILE A 95 -1.95 8.20 2.44
C ILE A 95 -1.77 8.55 0.97
N TYR A 96 -0.53 8.67 0.55
CA TYR A 96 -0.10 8.97 -0.79
C TYR A 96 0.45 7.71 -1.43
N VAL A 97 0.11 7.47 -2.69
CA VAL A 97 0.65 6.35 -3.46
C VAL A 97 1.41 6.86 -4.68
N LEU A 98 2.63 6.38 -4.84
CA LEU A 98 3.33 6.37 -6.11
C LEU A 98 2.95 5.07 -6.79
N VAL A 99 2.34 5.11 -7.97
CA VAL A 99 1.88 3.89 -8.67
C VAL A 99 3.06 3.08 -9.23
N GLY A 100 4.22 3.72 -9.42
CA GLY A 100 5.38 3.10 -10.03
C GLY A 100 5.22 2.92 -11.54
N GLY A 101 6.23 2.35 -12.19
CA GLY A 101 6.28 2.27 -13.65
C GLY A 101 6.31 3.65 -14.33
N ASP A 102 5.77 3.72 -15.56
CA ASP A 102 5.63 4.96 -16.34
C ASP A 102 4.39 5.79 -15.95
N GLU A 103 3.71 5.44 -14.85
CA GLU A 103 2.42 6.02 -14.45
C GLU A 103 2.49 6.95 -13.23
N ALA A 104 1.45 7.78 -13.06
CA ALA A 104 1.42 8.95 -12.17
C ALA A 104 1.08 8.64 -10.70
N VAL A 105 1.27 9.65 -9.85
CA VAL A 105 1.02 9.67 -8.39
C VAL A 105 -0.46 9.90 -8.09
N LEU A 106 -1.03 9.16 -7.13
CA LEU A 106 -2.38 9.40 -6.62
C LEU A 106 -2.31 9.77 -5.13
N ALA A 107 -3.02 10.84 -4.73
CA ALA A 107 -3.22 11.22 -3.34
C ALA A 107 -4.61 10.74 -2.88
N LEU A 108 -4.70 10.12 -1.71
CA LEU A 108 -5.97 9.71 -1.11
C LEU A 108 -6.28 10.63 0.09
N PRO A 109 -7.06 11.71 -0.10
CA PRO A 109 -7.64 12.43 1.02
C PRO A 109 -8.79 11.60 1.60
N ASP A 110 -8.77 11.36 2.91
CA ASP A 110 -9.80 10.70 3.73
C ASP A 110 -10.48 9.46 3.07
N PHE A 111 -9.87 8.29 3.23
CA PHE A 111 -10.34 7.02 2.65
C PHE A 111 -11.77 6.62 3.08
N ARG A 112 -12.37 7.32 4.06
CA ARG A 112 -13.70 7.01 4.58
C ARG A 112 -14.83 7.62 3.77
N GLN A 113 -14.60 8.61 2.91
CA GLN A 113 -15.61 9.09 1.94
C GLN A 113 -14.99 9.52 0.60
N GLN A 114 -15.17 8.68 -0.42
CA GLN A 114 -15.02 8.94 -1.87
C GLN A 114 -13.74 9.66 -2.36
N LEU A 115 -12.94 8.89 -3.10
CA LEU A 115 -11.76 9.36 -3.84
C LEU A 115 -12.09 10.39 -4.92
N ALA A 116 -11.40 11.53 -4.89
CA ALA A 116 -11.25 12.40 -6.04
C ALA A 116 -9.99 12.01 -6.82
N ALA A 117 -10.15 11.40 -7.99
CA ALA A 117 -9.03 11.29 -8.94
C ALA A 117 -8.65 12.70 -9.39
N VAL A 118 -7.45 13.16 -9.04
CA VAL A 118 -6.90 14.42 -9.56
C VAL A 118 -6.33 14.11 -10.94
N SER A 119 -7.24 13.85 -11.88
CA SER A 119 -6.94 13.67 -13.29
C SER A 119 -6.86 15.04 -13.94
N GLY A 120 -5.68 15.43 -14.42
CA GLY A 120 -5.52 16.77 -14.95
C GLY A 120 -4.32 17.07 -15.84
N TYR A 121 -3.47 16.13 -16.26
CA TYR A 121 -2.45 16.44 -17.28
C TYR A 121 -2.01 15.21 -18.10
N PRO A 122 -2.01 15.27 -19.44
CA PRO A 122 -1.31 14.29 -20.25
C PRO A 122 0.18 14.63 -20.25
N VAL A 123 1.04 13.69 -19.87
CA VAL A 123 2.48 13.80 -20.15
C VAL A 123 3.00 12.49 -20.70
N SER A 124 3.18 12.48 -22.01
CA SER A 124 4.13 11.59 -22.67
C SER A 124 5.55 11.97 -22.24
N GLY A 125 6.19 11.09 -21.47
CA GLY A 125 7.63 11.10 -21.27
C GLY A 125 8.15 11.85 -20.03
N GLN A 126 8.78 11.07 -19.15
CA GLN A 126 9.77 11.44 -18.15
C GLN A 126 9.26 11.99 -16.80
N SER A 127 9.32 11.07 -15.83
CA SER A 127 9.72 11.22 -14.41
C SER A 127 8.97 12.21 -13.50
N GLY A 128 8.06 11.62 -12.71
CA GLY A 128 7.90 11.86 -11.28
C GLY A 128 7.67 13.31 -10.84
N ARG A 129 6.40 13.71 -10.77
CA ARG A 129 5.99 14.95 -10.08
C ARG A 129 5.12 14.62 -8.88
N PHE A 130 5.46 15.25 -7.75
CA PHE A 130 4.72 15.18 -6.50
C PHE A 130 3.54 16.17 -6.54
N VAL A 131 2.35 15.70 -6.16
CA VAL A 131 1.21 16.56 -5.86
C VAL A 131 0.71 16.18 -4.47
N SER A 132 0.86 17.10 -3.53
CA SER A 132 0.23 17.04 -2.21
C SER A 132 -1.08 17.81 -2.29
N ILE A 133 -2.18 17.20 -1.86
CA ILE A 133 -3.43 17.90 -1.63
C ILE A 133 -3.75 17.75 -0.15
N CYS A 134 -3.55 18.85 0.55
CA CYS A 134 -3.90 19.05 1.95
C CYS A 134 -5.28 19.73 1.99
N HIS A 135 -6.19 19.26 2.85
CA HIS A 135 -7.21 20.14 3.41
C HIS A 135 -7.47 19.83 4.88
N ARG A 136 -7.80 20.90 5.60
CA ARG A 136 -7.84 21.08 7.06
C ARG A 136 -8.76 20.11 7.79
#